data_AF-R1GPH3-F1
#
_entry.id   AF-R1GPH3-F1
#
_cell.length_a   1.000
_cell.length_b   1.000
_cell.length_c   1.000
_cell.angle_alpha   90.00
_cell.angle_beta   90.00
_cell.angle_gamma   90.00
#
_symmetry.space_group_name_H-M   'P 1'
#
loop_
_entity.id
_entity.type
_entity.pdbx_description
1 polymer ?
#
loop_
_entity_poly.entity_id
_entity_poly.type
_entity_poly.pdbx_seq_one_letter_code
_entity_poly.pdbx_strand_id
1 'polypeptide(L)'
;MAVEHRAAGSDERSPLLPATAPSPSLEQHRRKWSPAAISYLFLLVIIAGVTADNVSLPAFTRIYESIYCRQYYAEHDPSLIGRDGGDGVPEEFCKISQVQGEVAMLRAWQTFFDSVGTISLAVPWGYYADVRGRKPVLVMVTASLLARAVWMQVVCYFWSVFPIRTIWLAGLHSITGGSPMFAALAFVVVADVMPQEERHVALTWPVTNAAVG
;
A
#
# COMPACT_ATOMS: atom_id res chain seq x y z
N MET A 1 -58.01 -22.20 57.85
CA MET A 1 -56.58 -21.87 57.87
C MET A 1 -55.99 -22.30 56.54
N ALA A 2 -55.42 -21.34 55.81
CA ALA A 2 -54.73 -21.52 54.54
C ALA A 2 -53.43 -22.34 54.71
N VAL A 3 -52.92 -22.98 53.65
CA VAL A 3 -51.85 -22.44 52.79
C VAL A 3 -51.70 -23.36 51.57
N GLU A 4 -51.83 -22.75 50.40
CA GLU A 4 -51.67 -23.30 49.06
C GLU A 4 -50.17 -23.25 48.70
N HIS A 5 -49.53 -24.41 48.53
CA HIS A 5 -48.13 -24.45 48.08
C HIS A 5 -48.06 -24.30 46.55
N ARG A 6 -47.86 -23.05 46.13
CA ARG A 6 -47.53 -22.66 44.76
C ARG A 6 -46.24 -23.33 44.28
N ALA A 7 -46.28 -23.84 43.06
CA ALA A 7 -45.10 -24.20 42.27
C ALA A 7 -44.17 -22.99 42.14
N ALA A 8 -42.96 -23.09 42.69
CA ALA A 8 -41.91 -22.10 42.50
C ALA A 8 -41.30 -22.30 41.12
N GLY A 9 -41.47 -21.31 40.24
CA GLY A 9 -40.83 -21.26 38.93
C GLY A 9 -39.32 -21.32 39.08
N SER A 10 -38.71 -22.25 38.33
CA SER A 10 -37.25 -22.29 38.17
C SER A 10 -36.83 -21.08 37.33
N ASP A 11 -36.13 -20.16 37.99
CA ASP A 11 -35.55 -18.96 37.42
C ASP A 11 -34.33 -19.37 36.56
N GLU A 12 -34.36 -19.06 35.25
CA GLU A 12 -33.34 -19.45 34.24
C GLU A 12 -31.94 -18.84 34.47
N ARG A 13 -31.71 -18.19 35.61
CA ARG A 13 -30.46 -17.52 35.97
C ARG A 13 -29.60 -18.25 37.00
N SER A 14 -29.98 -19.46 37.38
CA SER A 14 -29.20 -20.27 38.32
C SER A 14 -28.07 -21.02 37.57
N PRO A 15 -26.78 -20.78 37.86
CA PRO A 15 -25.69 -21.47 37.17
C PRO A 15 -25.64 -22.94 37.58
N LEU A 16 -25.64 -23.84 36.58
CA LEU A 16 -25.68 -25.30 36.74
C LEU A 16 -24.31 -25.99 36.86
N LEU A 17 -23.23 -25.24 37.12
CA LEU A 17 -21.88 -25.80 37.24
C LEU A 17 -21.20 -25.36 38.54
N PRO A 18 -20.55 -26.30 39.27
CA PRO A 18 -19.83 -25.96 40.48
C PRO A 18 -18.61 -25.09 40.14
N ALA A 19 -18.41 -24.02 40.92
CA ALA A 19 -17.26 -23.14 40.82
C ALA A 19 -15.97 -23.95 40.99
N THR A 20 -15.30 -24.23 39.87
CA THR A 20 -13.95 -24.79 39.89
C THR A 20 -12.99 -23.66 40.25
N ALA A 21 -12.27 -23.81 41.35
CA ALA A 21 -11.29 -22.85 41.83
C ALA A 21 -10.28 -22.50 40.72
N PRO A 22 -9.95 -21.22 40.51
CA PRO A 22 -8.95 -20.85 39.51
C PRO A 22 -7.57 -21.29 40.01
N SER A 23 -6.94 -22.21 39.29
CA SER A 23 -5.49 -22.41 39.36
C SER A 23 -4.79 -21.08 39.05
N PRO A 24 -3.69 -20.70 39.74
CA PRO A 24 -2.93 -19.50 39.41
C PRO A 24 -2.33 -19.70 38.02
N SER A 25 -3.00 -19.16 37.01
CA SER A 25 -2.48 -19.08 35.66
C SER A 25 -1.20 -18.27 35.72
N LEU A 26 -0.15 -18.82 35.09
CA LEU A 26 1.04 -18.08 34.73
C LEU A 26 0.57 -16.84 33.95
N GLU A 27 0.47 -15.72 34.67
CA GLU A 27 0.20 -14.37 34.18
C GLU A 27 1.29 -14.05 33.15
N GLN A 28 1.03 -14.48 31.92
CA GLN A 28 1.84 -14.16 30.76
C GLN A 28 1.61 -12.67 30.51
N HIS A 29 2.47 -11.85 31.13
CA HIS A 29 2.63 -10.42 30.98
C HIS A 29 3.06 -10.06 29.54
N ARG A 30 2.29 -10.51 28.55
CA ARG A 30 2.36 -10.03 27.18
C ARG A 30 1.80 -8.62 27.26
N ARG A 31 2.66 -7.59 27.20
CA ARG A 31 2.24 -6.20 26.98
C ARG A 31 1.35 -6.17 25.73
N LYS A 32 0.03 -6.29 25.91
CA LYS A 32 -0.94 -6.16 24.84
C LYS A 32 -1.06 -4.66 24.59
N TRP A 33 -0.40 -4.20 23.52
CA TRP A 33 -0.57 -2.83 23.05
C TRP A 33 -2.06 -2.55 22.90
N SER A 34 -2.50 -1.34 23.28
CA SER A 34 -3.90 -0.93 23.10
C SER A 34 -4.30 -1.12 21.62
N PRO A 35 -5.45 -1.76 21.32
CA PRO A 35 -5.90 -1.95 19.95
C PRO A 35 -5.98 -0.63 19.17
N ALA A 36 -6.31 0.48 19.85
CA ALA A 36 -6.30 1.82 19.25
C ALA A 36 -4.90 2.30 18.83
N ALA A 37 -3.86 2.00 19.63
CA ALA A 37 -2.48 2.34 19.31
C ALA A 37 -1.97 1.55 18.10
N ILE A 38 -2.39 0.29 17.96
CA ILE A 38 -2.06 -0.55 16.80
C ILE A 38 -2.75 0.00 15.54
N SER A 39 -4.02 0.36 15.61
CA SER A 39 -4.76 0.95 14.48
C SER A 39 -4.16 2.29 14.04
N TYR A 40 -3.76 3.15 14.98
CA TYR A 40 -3.09 4.41 14.67
C TYR A 40 -1.73 4.20 13.99
N LEU A 41 -0.94 3.23 14.47
CA LEU A 41 0.33 2.88 13.84
C LEU A 41 0.13 2.37 12.41
N PHE A 42 -0.88 1.54 12.17
CA PHE A 42 -1.21 1.11 10.81
C PHE A 42 -1.64 2.26 9.91
N LEU A 43 -2.47 3.17 10.42
CA LEU A 43 -2.87 4.36 9.66
C LEU A 43 -1.66 5.21 9.25
N LEU A 44 -0.72 5.44 10.17
CA LEU A 44 0.51 6.19 9.91
C LEU A 44 1.33 5.52 8.80
N VAL A 45 1.58 4.21 8.92
CA VAL A 45 2.32 3.44 7.91
C VAL A 45 1.64 3.54 6.53
N ILE A 46 0.31 3.48 6.50
CA ILE A 46 -0.44 3.57 5.24
C ILE A 46 -0.31 4.96 4.61
N ILE A 47 -0.53 6.02 5.39
CA ILE A 47 -0.37 7.39 4.90
C ILE A 47 1.05 7.63 4.40
N ALA A 48 2.06 7.24 5.17
CA ALA A 48 3.46 7.40 4.80
C ALA A 48 3.78 6.69 3.47
N GLY A 49 3.28 5.46 3.27
CA GLY A 49 3.50 4.72 2.02
C GLY A 49 2.80 5.36 0.81
N VAL A 50 1.54 5.80 0.96
CA VAL A 50 0.80 6.48 -0.12
C VAL A 50 1.49 7.78 -0.51
N THR A 51 1.92 8.59 0.46
CA THR A 51 2.64 9.83 0.19
C THR A 51 4.00 9.55 -0.48
N ALA A 52 4.75 8.56 0.00
CA ALA A 52 6.05 8.20 -0.57
C ALA A 52 5.94 7.80 -2.05
N ASP A 53 4.93 7.00 -2.42
CA ASP A 53 4.70 6.61 -3.81
C ASP A 53 4.45 7.82 -4.72
N ASN A 54 3.59 8.75 -4.29
CA ASN A 54 3.24 9.94 -5.08
C ASN A 54 4.42 10.90 -5.24
N VAL A 55 5.25 11.08 -4.21
CA VAL A 55 6.43 11.94 -4.24
C VAL A 55 7.55 11.33 -5.09
N SER A 56 7.71 10.00 -5.06
CA SER A 56 8.80 9.32 -5.77
C SER A 56 8.55 9.21 -7.28
N LEU A 57 7.27 9.27 -7.70
CA LEU A 57 6.90 9.12 -9.11
C LEU A 57 7.58 10.13 -10.05
N PRO A 58 7.53 11.45 -9.83
CA PRO A 58 8.24 12.40 -10.69
C PRO A 58 9.77 12.20 -10.66
N ALA A 59 10.34 11.84 -9.52
CA ALA A 59 11.77 11.58 -9.38
C ALA A 59 12.23 10.43 -10.28
N PHE A 60 11.51 9.30 -10.28
CA PHE A 60 11.81 8.17 -11.16
C PHE A 60 11.64 8.53 -12.64
N THR A 61 10.63 9.33 -13.02
CA THR A 61 10.48 9.76 -14.43
C THR A 61 11.72 10.51 -14.91
N ARG A 62 12.27 11.40 -14.09
CA ARG A 62 13.49 12.17 -14.43
C ARG A 62 14.72 11.28 -14.56
N ILE A 63 14.82 10.23 -13.75
CA ILE A 63 15.90 9.25 -13.87
C ILE A 63 15.76 8.46 -15.18
N TYR A 64 14.54 8.05 -15.56
CA TYR A 64 14.34 7.36 -16.84
C TYR A 64 14.69 8.25 -18.02
N GLU A 65 14.29 9.52 -17.96
CA GLU A 65 14.63 10.54 -18.96
C GLU A 65 16.16 10.67 -19.13
N SER A 66 16.91 10.79 -18.03
CA SER A 66 18.37 10.92 -18.11
C SER A 66 19.07 9.68 -18.67
N ILE A 67 18.59 8.47 -18.32
CA ILE A 67 19.12 7.21 -18.85
C ILE A 67 18.86 7.11 -20.36
N TYR A 68 17.61 7.31 -20.80
CA TYR A 68 17.27 7.26 -22.23
C TYR A 68 17.96 8.36 -23.04
N CYS A 69 18.07 9.57 -22.47
CA CYS A 69 18.79 10.67 -23.09
C CYS A 69 20.27 10.32 -23.32
N ARG A 70 20.93 9.76 -22.30
CA ARG A 70 22.32 9.30 -22.43
C ARG A 70 22.47 8.20 -23.49
N GLN A 71 21.54 7.24 -23.54
CA GLN A 71 21.55 6.18 -24.55
C GLN A 71 21.38 6.75 -25.97
N TYR A 72 20.45 7.68 -26.15
CA TYR A 72 20.21 8.33 -27.44
C TYR A 72 21.45 9.09 -27.95
N TYR A 73 22.07 9.91 -27.09
CA TYR A 73 23.24 10.69 -27.48
C TYR A 73 24.53 9.86 -27.59
N ALA A 74 24.64 8.71 -26.90
CA ALA A 74 25.75 7.79 -27.11
C ALA A 74 25.82 7.26 -28.55
N GLU A 75 24.68 7.18 -29.24
CA GLU A 75 24.61 6.73 -30.64
C GLU A 75 24.66 7.89 -31.64
N HIS A 76 24.10 9.06 -31.30
CA HIS A 76 23.94 10.18 -32.24
C HIS A 76 25.03 11.25 -32.14
N ASP A 77 25.42 11.64 -30.92
CA ASP A 77 26.46 12.64 -30.68
C ASP A 77 27.08 12.45 -29.28
N PRO A 78 28.14 11.62 -29.18
CA PRO A 78 28.80 11.34 -27.92
C PRO A 78 29.49 12.55 -27.28
N SER A 79 29.71 13.64 -28.03
CA SER A 79 30.40 14.84 -27.53
C SER A 79 29.58 15.62 -26.49
N LEU A 80 28.28 15.38 -26.44
CA LEU A 80 27.37 16.00 -25.48
C LEU A 80 27.39 15.32 -24.10
N ILE A 81 27.95 14.11 -24.00
CA ILE A 81 28.07 13.38 -22.73
C ILE A 81 29.24 13.96 -21.93
N GLY A 82 28.96 14.43 -20.73
CA GLY A 82 29.94 15.02 -19.81
C GLY A 82 30.39 16.44 -20.17
N ARG A 83 29.66 17.12 -21.05
CA ARG A 83 29.91 18.51 -21.46
C ARG A 83 29.81 19.50 -20.30
N ASP A 84 28.99 19.20 -19.30
CA ASP A 84 28.82 19.98 -18.06
C ASP A 84 29.80 19.58 -16.94
N GLY A 85 30.75 18.68 -17.21
CA GLY A 85 31.69 18.15 -16.22
C GLY A 85 31.11 17.02 -15.36
N GLY A 86 29.91 16.54 -15.65
CA GLY A 86 29.31 15.35 -15.03
C GLY A 86 29.47 14.07 -15.86
N ASP A 87 28.79 13.01 -15.42
CA ASP A 87 28.68 11.74 -16.16
C ASP A 87 27.43 11.70 -17.08
N GLY A 88 26.71 12.81 -17.21
CA GLY A 88 25.39 12.90 -17.85
C GLY A 88 25.36 13.73 -19.13
N VAL A 89 24.16 13.87 -19.70
CA VAL A 89 23.86 14.84 -20.75
C VAL A 89 23.09 16.02 -20.10
N PRO A 90 23.39 17.28 -20.44
CA PRO A 90 22.65 18.42 -19.87
C PRO A 90 21.14 18.32 -20.13
N GLU A 91 20.31 18.66 -19.13
CA GLU A 91 18.84 18.48 -19.20
C GLU A 91 18.20 19.18 -20.41
N GLU A 92 18.76 20.32 -20.85
CA GLU A 92 18.28 21.08 -21.99
C GLU A 92 18.21 20.26 -23.29
N PHE A 93 19.10 19.28 -23.45
CA PHE A 93 19.15 18.40 -24.61
C PHE A 93 18.27 17.15 -24.45
N CYS A 94 17.79 16.84 -23.23
CA CYS A 94 17.01 15.63 -22.96
C CYS A 94 15.50 15.76 -23.20
N LYS A 95 15.01 16.97 -23.49
CA LYS A 95 13.58 17.26 -23.73
C LYS A 95 13.11 17.04 -25.17
N ILE A 96 13.85 16.25 -25.95
CA ILE A 96 13.48 15.90 -27.32
C ILE A 96 12.32 14.89 -27.35
N SER A 97 11.50 14.92 -28.40
CA SER A 97 10.30 14.08 -28.51
C SER A 97 10.60 12.58 -28.52
N GLN A 98 11.75 12.18 -29.06
CA GLN A 98 12.20 10.79 -29.11
C GLN A 98 12.40 10.22 -27.70
N VAL A 99 13.12 10.93 -26.82
CA VAL A 99 13.37 10.51 -25.43
C VAL A 99 12.07 10.52 -24.63
N GLN A 100 11.27 11.57 -24.76
CA GLN A 100 9.98 11.67 -24.06
C GLN A 100 9.01 10.55 -24.48
N GLY A 101 9.03 10.15 -25.76
CA GLY A 101 8.25 9.03 -26.28
C GLY A 101 8.63 7.69 -25.65
N GLU A 102 9.92 7.39 -25.55
CA GLU A 102 10.42 6.17 -24.90
C GLU A 102 10.09 6.13 -23.41
N VAL A 103 10.27 7.25 -22.69
CA VAL A 103 9.91 7.37 -21.27
C VAL A 103 8.40 7.18 -21.09
N ALA A 104 7.58 7.82 -21.94
CA ALA A 104 6.13 7.68 -21.90
C ALA A 104 5.68 6.23 -22.16
N MET A 105 6.29 5.55 -23.13
CA MET A 105 6.01 4.15 -23.41
C MET A 105 6.41 3.25 -22.24
N LEU A 106 7.59 3.48 -21.63
CA LEU A 106 8.05 2.75 -20.46
C LEU A 106 7.05 2.89 -19.31
N ARG A 107 6.58 4.12 -19.04
CA ARG A 107 5.56 4.41 -18.03
C ARG A 107 4.22 3.76 -18.35
N ALA A 108 3.78 3.81 -19.60
CA ALA A 108 2.52 3.20 -20.03
C ALA A 108 2.52 1.69 -19.74
N TRP A 109 3.62 1.00 -20.05
CA TRP A 109 3.76 -0.43 -19.74
C TRP A 109 3.81 -0.70 -18.23
N GLN A 110 4.50 0.12 -17.44
CA GLN A 110 4.46 0.01 -15.98
C GLN A 110 3.04 0.10 -15.44
N THR A 111 2.31 1.15 -15.83
CA THR A 111 0.91 1.35 -15.43
C THR A 111 0.01 0.20 -15.88
N PHE A 112 0.23 -0.32 -17.08
CA PHE A 112 -0.50 -1.47 -17.60
C PHE A 112 -0.33 -2.71 -16.70
N PHE A 113 0.91 -3.12 -16.40
CA PHE A 113 1.17 -4.27 -15.54
C PHE A 113 0.63 -4.05 -14.12
N ASP A 114 0.79 -2.82 -13.60
CA ASP A 114 0.28 -2.46 -12.28
C ASP A 114 -1.25 -2.62 -12.20
N SER A 115 -1.94 -2.18 -13.25
CA SER A 115 -3.40 -2.21 -13.35
C SER A 115 -3.92 -3.62 -13.54
N VAL A 116 -3.29 -4.40 -14.44
CA VAL A 116 -3.68 -5.80 -14.71
C VAL A 116 -3.60 -6.64 -13.45
N GLY A 117 -2.50 -6.56 -12.70
CA GLY A 117 -2.34 -7.29 -11.45
C GLY A 117 -3.38 -6.90 -10.41
N THR A 118 -3.59 -5.59 -10.24
CA THR A 118 -4.57 -5.07 -9.28
C THR A 118 -6.00 -5.52 -9.62
N ILE A 119 -6.44 -5.33 -10.87
CA ILE A 119 -7.81 -5.66 -11.30
C ILE A 119 -8.08 -7.15 -11.16
N SER A 120 -7.12 -7.99 -11.58
CA SER A 120 -7.29 -9.44 -11.56
C SER A 120 -7.44 -10.00 -10.15
N LEU A 121 -6.82 -9.35 -9.16
CA LEU A 121 -6.69 -9.89 -7.80
C LEU A 121 -7.38 -9.05 -6.72
N ALA A 122 -8.01 -7.93 -7.07
CA ALA A 122 -8.72 -7.05 -6.13
C ALA A 122 -9.80 -7.81 -5.32
N VAL A 123 -10.67 -8.56 -5.99
CA VAL A 123 -11.77 -9.29 -5.34
C VAL A 123 -11.25 -10.45 -4.46
N PRO A 124 -10.35 -11.33 -4.95
CA PRO A 124 -9.75 -12.36 -4.11
C PRO A 124 -9.05 -11.82 -2.86
N TRP A 125 -8.31 -10.71 -2.98
CA TRP A 125 -7.62 -10.09 -1.84
C TRP A 125 -8.56 -9.40 -0.87
N GLY A 126 -9.65 -8.81 -1.35
CA GLY A 126 -10.71 -8.26 -0.50
C GLY A 126 -11.32 -9.36 0.38
N TYR A 127 -11.74 -10.47 -0.25
CA TYR A 127 -12.27 -11.63 0.48
C TYR A 127 -11.24 -12.21 1.47
N TYR A 128 -9.98 -12.34 1.05
CA TYR A 128 -8.92 -12.85 1.92
C TYR A 128 -8.68 -11.95 3.14
N ALA A 129 -8.77 -10.63 2.97
CA ALA A 129 -8.67 -9.66 4.07
C ALA A 129 -9.80 -9.78 5.09
N ASP A 130 -11.01 -10.10 4.64
CA ASP A 130 -12.16 -10.28 5.52
C ASP A 130 -12.06 -11.58 6.33
N VAL A 131 -11.59 -12.68 5.73
CA VAL A 131 -11.51 -14.00 6.39
C VAL A 131 -10.29 -14.14 7.30
N ARG A 132 -9.11 -13.68 6.85
CA ARG A 132 -7.84 -13.84 7.60
C ARG A 132 -7.51 -12.62 8.48
N GLY A 133 -8.30 -11.56 8.37
CA GLY A 133 -8.09 -10.28 9.03
C GLY A 133 -7.14 -9.35 8.27
N ARG A 134 -7.16 -8.08 8.65
CA ARG A 134 -6.48 -6.97 7.94
C ARG A 134 -4.96 -6.95 8.12
N LYS A 135 -4.46 -7.44 9.26
CA LYS A 135 -3.04 -7.40 9.63
C LYS A 135 -2.10 -8.17 8.69
N PRO A 136 -2.34 -9.46 8.35
CA PRO A 136 -1.44 -10.19 7.44
C PRO A 136 -1.43 -9.60 6.03
N VAL A 137 -2.58 -9.12 5.55
CA VAL A 137 -2.70 -8.48 4.24
C VAL A 137 -1.87 -7.19 4.19
N LEU A 138 -1.96 -6.37 5.23
CA LEU A 138 -1.18 -5.14 5.35
C LEU A 138 0.34 -5.42 5.31
N VAL A 139 0.82 -6.39 6.08
CA VAL A 139 2.25 -6.75 6.08
C VAL A 139 2.71 -7.19 4.69
N MET A 140 1.91 -8.01 4.02
CA MET A 140 2.25 -8.53 2.69
C MET A 140 2.27 -7.41 1.63
N VAL A 141 1.27 -6.53 1.59
CA VAL A 141 1.25 -5.42 0.63
C VAL A 141 2.33 -4.38 0.94
N THR A 142 2.65 -4.13 2.20
CA THR A 142 3.79 -3.27 2.56
C THR A 142 5.10 -3.89 2.10
N ALA A 143 5.29 -5.20 2.31
CA ALA A 143 6.49 -5.89 1.87
C ALA A 143 6.65 -5.87 0.34
N SER A 144 5.56 -6.04 -0.42
CA SER A 144 5.61 -5.98 -1.88
C SER A 144 5.88 -4.57 -2.41
N LEU A 145 5.34 -3.53 -1.78
CA LEU A 145 5.65 -2.12 -2.10
C LEU A 145 7.12 -1.79 -1.83
N LEU A 146 7.69 -2.30 -0.73
CA LEU A 146 9.12 -2.16 -0.44
C LEU A 146 9.97 -2.90 -1.49
N ALA A 147 9.59 -4.13 -1.84
CA ALA A 147 10.28 -4.89 -2.89
C ALA A 147 10.22 -4.17 -4.25
N ARG A 148 9.08 -3.55 -4.58
CA ARG A 148 8.91 -2.70 -5.77
C ARG A 148 9.89 -1.53 -5.77
N ALA A 149 9.94 -0.78 -4.66
CA ALA A 149 10.82 0.37 -4.52
C ALA A 149 12.30 -0.03 -4.64
N VAL A 150 12.69 -1.11 -3.97
CA VAL A 150 14.07 -1.66 -4.05
C VAL A 150 14.39 -2.07 -5.49
N TRP A 151 13.49 -2.77 -6.18
CA TRP A 151 13.71 -3.18 -7.56
C TRP A 151 13.91 -2.00 -8.50
N MET A 152 13.04 -0.98 -8.42
CA MET A 152 13.19 0.24 -9.21
C MET A 152 14.52 0.95 -8.93
N GLN A 153 14.93 1.04 -7.66
CA GLN A 153 16.20 1.65 -7.29
C GLN A 153 17.40 0.86 -7.83
N VAL A 154 17.37 -0.47 -7.76
CA VAL A 154 18.42 -1.35 -8.30
C VAL A 154 18.55 -1.17 -9.81
N VAL A 155 17.45 -1.19 -10.56
CA VAL A 155 17.47 -1.01 -12.02
C VAL A 155 17.99 0.37 -12.40
N CYS A 156 17.55 1.43 -11.71
CA CYS A 156 18.02 2.80 -11.96
C CYS A 156 19.49 3.00 -11.61
N TYR A 157 19.96 2.41 -10.51
CA TYR A 157 21.35 2.56 -10.07
C TYR A 157 22.30 1.77 -10.97
N PHE A 158 21.94 0.54 -11.32
CA PHE A 158 22.71 -0.35 -12.19
C PHE A 158 22.21 -0.30 -13.65
N TRP A 159 21.87 0.90 -14.14
CA TRP A 159 21.32 1.11 -15.49
C TRP A 159 22.28 0.68 -16.62
N SER A 160 23.58 0.57 -16.33
CA SER A 160 24.59 0.08 -17.29
C SER A 160 24.63 -1.44 -17.41
N VAL A 161 24.12 -2.17 -16.40
CA VAL A 161 24.09 -3.64 -16.36
C VAL A 161 22.71 -4.16 -16.75
N PHE A 162 21.66 -3.54 -16.22
CA PHE A 162 20.28 -3.94 -16.48
C PHE A 162 19.64 -3.04 -17.55
N PRO A 163 18.98 -3.62 -18.56
CA PRO A 163 18.20 -2.81 -19.48
C PRO A 163 17.02 -2.20 -18.73
N ILE A 164 16.77 -0.90 -18.93
CA ILE A 164 15.74 -0.13 -18.23
C ILE A 164 14.33 -0.74 -18.35
N ARG A 165 14.06 -1.48 -19.42
CA ARG A 165 12.80 -2.23 -19.65
C ARG A 165 12.50 -3.26 -18.55
N THR A 166 13.51 -3.77 -17.84
CA THR A 166 13.32 -4.72 -16.71
C THR A 166 12.57 -4.11 -15.54
N ILE A 167 12.38 -2.79 -15.52
CA ILE A 167 11.57 -2.11 -14.52
C ILE A 167 10.10 -2.52 -14.56
N TRP A 168 9.63 -3.12 -15.66
CA TRP A 168 8.28 -3.69 -15.74
C TRP A 168 8.06 -4.82 -14.72
N LEU A 169 9.13 -5.50 -14.28
CA LEU A 169 9.05 -6.50 -13.20
C LEU A 169 8.65 -5.86 -11.86
N ALA A 170 8.79 -4.54 -11.70
CA ALA A 170 8.22 -3.83 -10.55
C ALA A 170 6.70 -4.04 -10.45
N GLY A 171 6.00 -4.22 -11.58
CA GLY A 171 4.56 -4.48 -11.60
C GLY A 171 4.14 -5.83 -11.03
N LEU A 172 5.09 -6.71 -10.72
CA LEU A 172 4.79 -7.96 -10.02
C LEU A 172 4.27 -7.72 -8.59
N HIS A 173 4.55 -6.56 -8.00
CA HIS A 173 4.01 -6.18 -6.69
C HIS A 173 2.46 -6.13 -6.69
N SER A 174 1.84 -5.88 -7.84
CA SER A 174 0.39 -5.76 -8.01
C SER A 174 -0.32 -7.09 -7.78
N ILE A 175 0.41 -8.21 -7.83
CA ILE A 175 -0.11 -9.52 -7.46
C ILE A 175 -0.60 -9.54 -6.01
N THR A 176 -0.05 -8.71 -5.12
CA THR A 176 -0.51 -8.62 -3.73
C THR A 176 -1.61 -7.57 -3.53
N GLY A 177 -2.22 -7.08 -4.61
CA GLY A 177 -3.20 -6.00 -4.61
C GLY A 177 -2.63 -4.59 -4.86
N GLY A 178 -1.31 -4.42 -4.80
CA GLY A 178 -0.61 -3.17 -5.13
C GLY A 178 -1.00 -1.94 -4.30
N SER A 179 -0.62 -0.76 -4.78
CA SER A 179 -0.92 0.53 -4.11
C SER A 179 -2.43 0.78 -3.90
N PRO A 180 -3.36 0.40 -4.81
CA PRO A 180 -4.79 0.59 -4.57
C PRO A 180 -5.34 -0.21 -3.39
N MET A 181 -4.87 -1.44 -3.17
CA MET A 181 -5.23 -2.23 -1.99
C MET A 181 -4.72 -1.56 -0.70
N PHE A 182 -3.52 -0.97 -0.76
CA PHE A 182 -2.96 -0.22 0.36
C PHE A 182 -3.82 1.01 0.70
N ALA A 183 -4.29 1.75 -0.31
CA ALA A 183 -5.20 2.88 -0.13
C ALA A 183 -6.58 2.45 0.41
N ALA A 184 -7.13 1.34 -0.07
CA ALA A 184 -8.40 0.78 0.43
C ALA A 184 -8.31 0.42 1.92
N LEU A 185 -7.20 -0.21 2.34
CA LEU A 185 -6.94 -0.48 3.75
C LEU A 185 -6.85 0.81 4.59
N ALA A 186 -6.36 1.91 4.01
CA ALA A 186 -6.35 3.22 4.68
C ALA A 186 -7.77 3.65 5.05
N PHE A 187 -8.68 3.66 4.06
CA PHE A 187 -10.07 4.06 4.26
C PHE A 187 -10.79 3.19 5.28
N VAL A 188 -10.51 1.89 5.24
CA VAL A 188 -11.06 0.92 6.19
C VAL A 188 -10.57 1.20 7.61
N VAL A 189 -9.27 1.47 7.80
CA VAL A 189 -8.72 1.81 9.13
C VAL A 189 -9.24 3.16 9.63
N VAL A 190 -9.35 4.17 8.74
CA VAL A 190 -9.97 5.45 9.09
C VAL A 190 -11.41 5.23 9.55
N ALA A 191 -12.19 4.43 8.83
CA ALA A 191 -13.55 4.10 9.21
C ALA A 191 -13.61 3.46 10.61
N ASP A 192 -12.70 2.52 10.94
CA ASP A 192 -12.68 1.87 12.25
C ASP A 192 -12.40 2.83 13.42
N VAL A 193 -11.57 3.86 13.20
CA VAL A 193 -11.13 4.80 14.26
C VAL A 193 -12.11 5.97 14.42
N MET A 194 -12.88 6.31 13.38
CA MET A 194 -13.84 7.41 13.43
C MET A 194 -15.11 7.01 14.22
N PRO A 195 -15.58 7.87 15.16
CA PRO A 195 -16.88 7.73 15.80
C PRO A 195 -18.01 7.61 14.77
N GLN A 196 -19.04 6.82 15.09
CA GLN A 196 -20.11 6.45 14.16
C GLN A 196 -20.87 7.67 13.59
N GLU A 197 -20.87 8.79 14.32
CA GLU A 197 -21.57 10.03 13.98
C GLU A 197 -20.80 10.90 12.95
N GLU A 198 -19.48 10.73 12.80
CA GLU A 198 -18.63 11.53 11.88
C GLU A 198 -18.15 10.75 10.65
N ARG A 199 -18.30 9.41 10.66
CA ARG A 199 -17.79 8.51 9.61
C ARG A 199 -18.36 8.82 8.22
N HIS A 200 -19.63 9.18 8.12
CA HIS A 200 -20.29 9.50 6.85
C HIS A 200 -19.75 10.79 6.22
N VAL A 201 -19.43 11.81 7.01
CA VAL A 201 -18.90 13.08 6.52
C VAL A 201 -17.45 12.92 6.06
N ALA A 202 -16.62 12.20 6.83
CA ALA A 202 -15.21 12.01 6.50
C ALA A 202 -14.97 11.13 5.25
N LEU A 203 -15.79 10.09 5.04
CA LEU A 203 -15.65 9.21 3.88
C LEU A 203 -16.22 9.82 2.58
N THR A 204 -17.22 10.70 2.67
CA THR A 204 -17.86 11.31 1.49
C THR A 204 -17.19 12.62 1.04
N TRP A 205 -16.51 13.33 1.94
CA TRP A 205 -15.84 14.60 1.64
C TRP A 205 -14.86 14.58 0.45
N PRO A 206 -13.99 13.55 0.28
CA PRO A 206 -13.10 13.48 -0.88
C PRO A 206 -13.87 13.28 -2.20
N VAL A 207 -14.99 12.57 -2.16
CA VAL A 207 -15.81 12.24 -3.34
C VAL A 207 -16.64 13.43 -3.78
N THR A 208 -17.19 14.20 -2.84
CA THR A 208 -18.01 15.39 -3.15
C THR A 208 -17.16 16.54 -3.69
N ASN A 209 -15.94 16.74 -3.20
CA ASN A 209 -15.05 17.77 -3.76
C ASN A 209 -14.51 17.43 -5.15
N ALA A 210 -14.36 16.15 -5.48
CA ALA A 210 -13.97 15.72 -6.83
C ALA A 210 -15.11 15.89 -7.86
N ALA A 211 -16.37 16.02 -7.42
CA ALA A 211 -17.53 16.23 -8.29
C ALA A 211 -17.85 17.71 -8.55
N VAL A 212 -17.14 18.64 -7.88
CA VAL A 212 -17.41 20.09 -7.94
C VAL A 212 -16.27 20.87 -8.63
N GLY A 213 -15.15 20.21 -8.99
CA GLY A 213 -14.05 20.78 -9.79
C GLY A 213 -14.04 20.24 -11.21
#